data_AF-A0A3D5SPU3-F1
#
_entry.id   AF-A0A3D5SPU3-F1
#
_cell.length_a   1.000
_cell.length_b   1.000
_cell.length_c   1.000
_cell.angle_alpha   90.00
_cell.angle_beta   90.00
_cell.angle_gamma   90.00
#
_symmetry.space_group_name_H-M   'P 1'
#
loop_
_entity.id
_entity.type
_entity.pdbx_description
1 polymer ?
#
loop_
_entity_poly.entity_id
_entity_poly.type
_entity_poly.pdbx_seq_one_letter_code
_entity_poly.pdbx_strand_id
1 'polypeptide(L)' 'AAGKISSSATGTLSDTATVTAPSGVTDSNPANNSATDTDTITVKADLKVTVTDGKTATIPGAKDTYTIVV' A
#
# COMPACT_ATOMS: atom_id res chain seq x y z
N ALA A 1 12.78 2.91 14.23
CA ALA A 1 11.62 3.81 14.34
C ALA A 1 10.47 3.21 13.54
N ALA A 2 9.20 3.49 13.90
CA ALA A 2 8.04 3.08 13.12
C ALA A 2 7.14 4.31 12.88
N GLY A 3 6.69 4.49 11.64
CA GLY A 3 5.77 5.56 11.24
C GLY A 3 4.48 4.98 10.69
N LYS A 4 3.39 5.75 10.74
CA LYS A 4 2.09 5.36 10.19
C LYS A 4 1.78 6.27 9.00
N ILE A 5 1.56 5.67 7.84
CA ILE A 5 1.08 6.36 6.63
C ILE A 5 -0.44 6.27 6.53
N SER A 6 -1.07 7.16 5.75
CA SER A 6 -2.50 7.07 5.46
C SER A 6 -2.83 5.74 4.77
N SER A 7 -3.98 5.14 5.07
CA SER A 7 -4.46 3.94 4.38
C SER A 7 -4.76 4.18 2.89
N SER A 8 -4.90 5.45 2.48
CA SER A 8 -5.09 5.85 1.08
C SER A 8 -3.79 6.33 0.40
N ALA A 9 -2.64 6.23 1.07
CA ALA A 9 -1.37 6.68 0.50
C ALA A 9 -1.02 5.88 -0.77
N THR A 10 -0.50 6.58 -1.77
CA THR A 10 0.00 6.02 -3.03
C THR A 10 1.34 6.67 -3.36
N GLY A 11 2.06 6.13 -4.35
CA GLY A 11 3.35 6.67 -4.78
C GLY A 11 4.53 6.02 -4.06
N THR A 12 5.58 6.80 -3.78
CA THR A 12 6.80 6.33 -3.13
C THR A 12 7.03 7.01 -1.78
N LEU A 13 7.61 6.27 -0.85
CA LEU A 13 8.22 6.83 0.35
C LEU A 13 9.71 6.95 0.09
N SER A 14 10.28 8.11 0.37
CA SER A 14 11.71 8.35 0.22
C SER A 14 12.25 8.95 1.51
N ASP A 15 13.35 8.37 2.00
CA ASP A 15 14.09 8.85 3.15
C ASP A 15 15.55 9.09 2.74
N THR A 16 16.13 10.21 3.16
CA THR A 16 17.50 10.58 2.79
C THR A 16 18.30 10.91 4.03
N ALA A 17 19.34 10.11 4.27
CA ALA A 17 20.32 10.39 5.30
C ALA A 17 21.49 11.16 4.70
N THR A 18 21.89 12.24 5.36
CA THR A 18 23.08 13.02 5.01
C THR A 18 24.03 13.13 6.20
N VAL A 19 25.32 13.22 5.91
CA VAL A 19 26.35 13.48 6.92
C VAL A 19 27.30 14.57 6.40
N THR A 20 27.81 15.39 7.31
CA THR A 20 28.78 16.43 6.98
C THR A 20 29.98 16.29 7.90
N ALA A 21 31.18 16.43 7.35
CA ALA A 21 32.39 16.40 8.16
C ALA A 21 32.38 17.51 9.22
N PRO A 22 32.78 17.22 10.47
CA PRO A 22 32.95 18.24 11.50
C PRO A 22 34.12 19.17 11.17
N SER A 23 34.19 20.32 11.85
CA SER A 23 35.25 21.31 11.63
C SER A 23 36.66 20.74 11.82
N GLY A 24 37.58 21.10 10.92
CA GLY A 24 38.96 20.63 10.97
C GLY A 24 39.20 19.23 10.39
N VAL A 25 38.15 18.54 9.93
CA VAL A 25 38.27 17.25 9.23
C VAL A 25 37.97 17.45 7.74
N THR A 26 38.88 16.99 6.88
CA THR A 26 38.66 16.94 5.43
C THR A 26 38.09 15.59 5.06
N ASP A 27 36.90 15.60 4.45
CA ASP A 27 36.36 14.43 3.78
C ASP A 27 36.95 14.31 2.37
N SER A 28 37.66 13.22 2.13
CA SER A 28 38.29 12.92 0.85
C SER A 28 37.29 12.49 -0.23
N ASN A 29 36.06 12.10 0.13
CA ASN A 29 35.05 11.66 -0.83
C ASN A 29 33.64 12.20 -0.49
N PRO A 30 33.37 13.50 -0.73
CA PRO A 30 32.06 14.08 -0.43
C PRO A 30 30.88 13.43 -1.17
N ALA A 31 31.14 12.67 -2.23
CA ALA A 31 30.10 12.01 -3.03
C ALA A 31 29.39 10.87 -2.28
N ASN A 32 29.93 10.36 -1.16
CA ASN A 32 29.31 9.29 -0.37
C ASN A 32 28.56 9.79 0.88
N ASN A 33 28.42 11.11 1.06
CA ASN A 33 27.81 11.70 2.25
C ASN A 33 26.27 11.77 2.21
N SER A 34 25.65 11.16 1.22
CA SER A 34 24.21 11.11 1.08
C SER A 34 23.79 9.73 0.59
N ALA A 35 22.77 9.18 1.23
CA ALA A 35 22.12 7.94 0.81
C ALA A 35 20.60 8.12 0.88
N THR A 36 19.91 7.68 -0.16
CA THR A 36 18.44 7.73 -0.26
C THR A 36 17.91 6.32 -0.36
N ASP A 37 16.97 5.99 0.52
CA ASP A 37 16.16 4.78 0.43
C ASP A 37 14.79 5.11 -0.20
N THR A 38 14.22 4.19 -0.98
CA THR A 38 12.94 4.43 -1.65
C THR A 38 12.10 3.16 -1.69
N ASP A 39 10.92 3.25 -1.07
CA ASP A 39 9.91 2.19 -1.10
C ASP A 39 8.75 2.59 -2.00
N THR A 40 8.34 1.69 -2.89
CA THR A 40 7.12 1.87 -3.67
C THR A 40 5.91 1.34 -2.90
N ILE A 41 4.93 2.21 -2.64
CA ILE A 41 3.69 1.81 -2.00
C ILE A 41 2.86 0.99 -3.00
N THR A 42 2.75 -0.31 -2.74
CA THR A 42 1.89 -1.20 -3.53
C THR A 42 0.54 -1.37 -2.83
N VAL A 43 -0.47 -0.68 -3.32
CA VAL A 43 -1.86 -0.86 -2.89
C VAL A 43 -2.48 -2.06 -3.62
N LYS A 44 -2.97 -3.04 -2.87
CA LYS A 44 -3.74 -4.18 -3.40
C LYS A 44 -5.12 -4.18 -2.76
N ALA A 45 -6.16 -4.10 -3.58
CA ALA A 45 -7.52 -4.45 -3.19
C ALA A 45 -7.79 -5.90 -3.61
N ASP A 46 -8.40 -6.68 -2.73
CA ASP A 46 -8.81 -8.06 -3.02
C ASP A 46 -10.30 -8.16 -2.68
N LEU A 47 -11.14 -7.96 -3.70
CA LEU A 47 -12.60 -7.99 -3.56
C LEU A 47 -13.14 -9.18 -4.35
N LYS A 48 -13.91 -10.06 -3.69
CA LYS A 48 -14.54 -11.21 -4.33
C LYS A 48 -16.03 -11.26 -3.98
N VAL A 49 -16.87 -10.98 -4.97
CA VAL A 49 -18.33 -11.04 -4.78
C VAL A 49 -18.86 -12.43 -5.14
N THR A 50 -19.68 -13.01 -4.26
CA THR A 50 -20.50 -14.19 -4.57
C THR A 50 -21.97 -13.83 -4.49
N VAL A 51 -22.73 -14.19 -5.52
CA VAL A 51 -24.19 -13.99 -5.58
C VAL A 51 -24.85 -15.35 -5.60
N THR A 52 -25.74 -15.60 -4.63
CA THR A 52 -26.49 -16.85 -4.57
C THR A 52 -27.88 -16.60 -4.00
N ASP A 53 -28.89 -17.26 -4.55
CA ASP A 53 -30.25 -17.34 -3.99
C ASP A 53 -30.41 -18.53 -3.02
N GLY A 54 -29.38 -19.37 -2.89
CA GLY A 54 -29.41 -20.60 -2.10
C GLY A 54 -30.45 -21.63 -2.60
N LYS A 55 -30.97 -21.49 -3.83
CA LYS A 55 -32.04 -22.35 -4.37
C LYS A 55 -31.55 -23.21 -5.53
N THR A 56 -32.14 -24.39 -5.66
CA THR A 56 -31.90 -25.30 -6.79
C THR A 56 -32.94 -25.17 -7.90
N ALA A 57 -34.04 -24.46 -7.65
CA ALA A 57 -35.12 -24.19 -8.60
C ALA A 57 -35.85 -22.90 -8.26
N THR A 58 -36.42 -22.25 -9.27
CA THR A 58 -37.20 -21.01 -9.15
C THR A 58 -38.65 -21.23 -9.62
N ILE A 59 -39.59 -20.46 -9.07
CA ILE A 59 -41.02 -20.52 -9.42
C ILE A 59 -41.38 -19.29 -10.27
N PRO A 60 -41.86 -19.46 -11.51
CA PRO A 60 -42.28 -18.34 -12.35
C PRO A 60 -43.33 -17.45 -11.66
N GLY A 61 -43.11 -16.14 -11.67
CA GLY A 61 -44.01 -15.15 -11.07
C GLY A 61 -43.84 -14.95 -9.56
N ALA A 62 -43.03 -15.75 -8.87
CA ALA A 62 -42.71 -15.54 -7.45
C ALA A 62 -41.47 -14.64 -7.29
N LYS A 63 -41.41 -13.90 -6.18
CA LYS A 63 -40.22 -13.11 -5.82
C LYS A 63 -39.10 -14.04 -5.36
N ASP A 64 -37.90 -13.84 -5.91
CA ASP A 64 -36.68 -14.50 -5.40
C ASP A 64 -35.76 -13.50 -4.69
N THR A 65 -34.92 -14.01 -3.79
CA THR A 65 -34.02 -13.19 -2.96
C THR A 65 -32.61 -13.74 -3.07
N TYR A 66 -31.70 -12.88 -3.50
CA TYR A 66 -30.27 -13.18 -3.59
C TYR A 66 -29.54 -12.61 -2.38
N THR A 67 -28.62 -13.40 -1.85
CA THR A 67 -27.64 -12.96 -0.87
C THR A 67 -26.35 -12.60 -1.60
N ILE A 68 -25.83 -11.41 -1.31
CA ILE A 68 -24.55 -10.92 -1.83
C ILE A 68 -23.57 -10.92 -0.68
N VAL A 69 -22.45 -11.63 -0.86
CA VAL A 69 -21.32 -11.64 0.09
C VAL A 69 -20.09 -11.11 -0.63
N VAL A 70 -19.35 -10.23 0.05
CA VAL A 70 -18.10 -9.58 -0.40
C VAL A 70 -16.91 -10.16 0.34
#